data_AF-Q08RH4-F1
#
_entry.id   AF-Q08RH4-F1
#
_cell.length_a   1.000
_cell.length_b   1.000
_cell.length_c   1.000
_cell.angle_alpha   90.00
_cell.angle_beta   90.00
_cell.angle_gamma   90.00
#
_symmetry.space_group_name_H-M   'P 1'
#
loop_
_entity.id
_entity.type
_entity.pdbx_description
1 polymer ?
#
loop_
_entity_poly.entity_id
_entity_poly.type
_entity_poly.pdbx_seq_one_letter_code
_entity_poly.pdbx_strand_id
1 'polypeptide(L)'
;MHLGRSQLGREAAWVGTGTLRPSVRVVGGLEVGAEVARRTSAREGESLSSVRGELGYQVDAGLRFAAGYTVLGFKGLGLSGDAQDEADRFYVRAEVAY
;
A
#
# COMPACT_ATOMS: atom_id res chain seq x y z
N MET A 1 -1.11 -1.80 12.03
CA MET A 1 -1.48 -0.40 12.38
C MET A 1 -0.23 0.29 12.91
N HIS A 2 0.03 1.52 12.49
CA HIS A 2 1.18 2.31 12.92
C HIS A 2 0.70 3.73 13.30
N LEU A 3 1.28 4.30 14.36
CA LEU A 3 1.00 5.67 14.81
C LEU A 3 2.34 6.41 14.90
N GLY A 4 2.43 7.57 14.26
CA GLY A 4 3.63 8.40 14.27
C GLY A 4 3.29 9.87 14.53
N ARG A 5 4.29 10.64 14.98
CA ARG A 5 4.21 12.09 15.09
C ARG A 5 5.05 12.70 13.97
N SER A 6 4.47 13.59 13.17
CA SER A 6 5.17 14.26 12.07
C SER A 6 5.09 15.78 12.26
N GLN A 7 6.19 16.47 11.96
CA GLN A 7 6.21 17.94 11.92
C GLN A 7 5.85 18.41 10.51
N LEU A 8 4.87 19.29 10.41
CA LEU A 8 4.47 19.95 9.17
C LEU A 8 4.65 21.46 9.39
N GLY A 9 5.77 22.01 8.92
CA GLY A 9 6.15 23.39 9.22
C GLY A 9 6.39 23.59 10.72
N ARG A 10 5.62 24.47 11.38
CA ARG A 10 5.75 24.76 12.82
C ARG A 10 4.81 23.94 13.72
N GLU A 11 3.95 23.12 13.13
CA GLU A 11 2.96 22.32 13.86
C GLU A 11 3.34 20.84 13.85
N ALA A 12 2.99 20.15 14.93
CA ALA A 12 3.25 18.72 15.07
C ALA A 12 1.93 17.95 15.11
N ALA A 13 1.71 17.13 14.10
CA ALA A 13 0.49 16.35 13.91
C ALA A 13 0.73 14.87 14.23
N TRP A 14 -0.32 14.22 14.75
CA TRP A 14 -0.35 12.76 14.87
C TRP A 14 -0.89 12.16 13.58
N VAL A 15 -0.19 11.16 13.06
CA VAL A 15 -0.54 10.49 11.81
C VAL A 15 -0.69 9.01 12.08
N GLY A 16 -1.88 8.47 11.82
CA GLY A 16 -2.17 7.05 11.89
C GLY A 16 -2.11 6.43 10.50
N THR A 17 -1.49 5.26 10.38
CA THR A 17 -1.52 4.42 9.18
C THR A 17 -2.13 3.06 9.52
N GLY A 18 -3.22 2.74 8.85
CA GLY A 18 -3.85 1.41 8.87
C GLY A 18 -3.64 0.71 7.54
N THR A 19 -3.39 -0.60 7.59
CA THR A 19 -3.31 -1.46 6.40
C THR A 19 -4.19 -2.68 6.60
N LEU A 20 -4.92 -3.08 5.58
CA LEU A 20 -5.67 -4.34 5.53
C LEU A 20 -5.31 -5.04 4.24
N ARG A 21 -4.89 -6.31 4.34
CA ARG A 21 -4.46 -7.10 3.20
C ARG A 21 -5.19 -8.46 3.16
N PRO A 22 -6.43 -8.52 2.66
CA PRO A 22 -7.05 -9.80 2.36
C PRO A 22 -6.28 -10.50 1.24
N SER A 23 -6.12 -11.82 1.36
CA SER A 23 -5.70 -12.66 0.24
C SER A 23 -6.44 -13.99 0.24
N VAL A 24 -6.56 -14.56 -0.96
CA VAL A 24 -7.22 -15.84 -1.19
C VAL A 24 -6.36 -16.70 -2.11
N ARG A 25 -6.17 -17.96 -1.70
CA ARG A 25 -5.57 -18.99 -2.56
C ARG A 25 -6.61 -19.46 -3.57
N VAL A 26 -6.28 -19.38 -4.85
CA VAL A 26 -7.21 -19.70 -5.94
C VAL A 26 -7.06 -21.16 -6.37
N VAL A 27 -5.87 -21.53 -6.84
CA VAL A 27 -5.58 -22.91 -7.31
C VAL A 27 -4.09 -23.21 -7.18
N GLY A 28 -3.75 -24.40 -6.64
CA GLY A 28 -2.37 -24.78 -6.40
C GLY A 28 -1.63 -23.74 -5.55
N GLY A 29 -0.55 -23.20 -6.10
CA GLY A 29 0.25 -22.14 -5.47
C GLY A 29 -0.20 -20.71 -5.80
N LEU A 30 -1.23 -20.50 -6.63
CA LEU A 30 -1.70 -19.17 -7.04
C LEU A 30 -2.52 -18.50 -5.92
N GLU A 31 -2.16 -17.26 -5.61
CA GLU A 31 -2.82 -16.40 -4.62
C GLU A 31 -3.17 -15.05 -5.25
N VAL A 32 -4.34 -14.51 -4.92
CA VAL A 32 -4.76 -13.16 -5.28
C VAL A 32 -4.96 -12.38 -4.00
N GLY A 33 -4.34 -11.20 -3.93
CA GLY A 33 -4.41 -10.32 -2.79
C GLY A 33 -4.77 -8.90 -3.19
N ALA A 34 -5.37 -8.19 -2.24
CA ALA A 34 -5.49 -6.75 -2.30
C ALA A 34 -4.97 -6.16 -0.99
N GLU A 35 -4.34 -5.00 -1.03
CA GLU A 35 -3.96 -4.25 0.15
C GLU A 35 -4.53 -2.84 0.07
N VAL A 36 -5.25 -2.43 1.11
CA VAL A 36 -5.71 -1.06 1.28
C VAL A 36 -4.94 -0.45 2.44
N ALA A 37 -4.21 0.63 2.17
CA ALA A 37 -3.58 1.45 3.19
C ALA A 37 -4.27 2.80 3.26
N ARG A 38 -4.49 3.32 4.46
CA ARG A 38 -4.97 4.68 4.67
C ARG A 38 -4.15 5.36 5.74
N ARG A 39 -3.72 6.58 5.43
CA ARG A 39 -3.00 7.49 6.32
C ARG A 39 -3.90 8.67 6.63
N THR A 40 -4.17 8.88 7.92
CA THR A 40 -4.87 10.07 8.41
C THR A 40 -3.88 11.21 8.47
N SER A 41 -3.67 11.93 7.37
CA SER A 41 -2.97 13.21 7.40
C SER A 41 -3.88 14.19 8.15
N ALA A 42 -3.58 14.42 9.43
CA ALA A 42 -4.50 14.98 10.40
C ALA A 42 -4.74 16.51 10.31
N ARG A 43 -5.00 17.03 9.10
CA ARG A 43 -5.62 18.34 8.90
C ARG A 43 -6.98 18.16 8.23
N GLU A 44 -7.92 19.03 8.59
CA GLU A 44 -9.35 19.01 8.25
C GLU A 44 -9.69 18.35 6.89
N GLY A 45 -10.01 17.06 6.91
CA GLY A 45 -10.50 16.32 5.73
C GLY A 45 -9.44 15.87 4.73
N GLU A 46 -8.15 16.08 5.00
CA GLU A 46 -7.04 15.58 4.19
C GLU A 46 -6.85 14.07 4.39
N SER A 47 -6.47 13.37 3.33
CA SER A 47 -6.10 11.96 3.45
C SER A 47 -5.18 11.51 2.32
N LEU A 48 -4.29 10.58 2.65
CA LEU A 48 -3.56 9.77 1.68
C LEU A 48 -3.99 8.32 1.84
N SER A 49 -4.32 7.66 0.75
CA SER A 49 -4.66 6.24 0.70
C SER A 49 -3.94 5.57 -0.46
N SER A 50 -3.77 4.26 -0.36
CA SER A 50 -3.31 3.44 -1.47
C SER A 50 -4.13 2.17 -1.55
N VAL A 51 -4.38 1.73 -2.77
CA VAL A 51 -4.94 0.42 -3.06
C VAL A 51 -3.94 -0.33 -3.91
N ARG A 52 -3.68 -1.58 -3.56
CA ARG A 52 -2.74 -2.44 -4.27
C ARG A 52 -3.43 -3.75 -4.61
N GLY A 53 -3.29 -4.17 -5.85
CA GLY A 53 -3.59 -5.55 -6.27
C GLY A 53 -2.29 -6.34 -6.39
N GLU A 54 -2.29 -7.60 -5.97
CA GLU A 54 -1.16 -8.50 -6.08
C GLU A 54 -1.59 -9.90 -6.58
N LEU A 55 -0.79 -10.47 -7.49
CA LEU A 55 -0.81 -11.87 -7.87
C LEU A 55 0.42 -12.54 -7.29
N GLY A 56 0.21 -13.58 -6.47
CA GLY A 56 1.26 -14.37 -5.86
C GLY A 56 1.30 -15.78 -6.42
N TYR A 57 2.49 -16.37 -6.53
CA TYR A 57 2.68 -17.77 -6.89
C TYR A 57 3.69 -18.42 -5.95
N GLN A 58 3.23 -19.39 -5.18
CA GLN A 58 4.06 -20.25 -4.36
C GLN A 58 4.55 -21.43 -5.20
N VAL A 59 5.87 -21.50 -5.42
CA VAL A 59 6.50 -22.61 -6.16
C VAL A 59 6.63 -23.82 -5.25
N ASP A 60 7.13 -23.60 -4.03
CA ASP A 60 7.27 -24.61 -2.99
C ASP A 60 7.22 -23.96 -1.58
N ALA A 61 7.61 -24.69 -0.54
CA ALA A 61 7.63 -24.16 0.82
C ALA A 61 8.64 -23.01 1.03
N GLY A 62 9.72 -22.98 0.24
CA GLY A 62 10.83 -22.04 0.36
C GLY A 62 10.83 -20.91 -0.68
N LEU A 63 10.10 -21.01 -1.79
CA LEU A 63 10.12 -20.03 -2.87
C LEU A 63 8.72 -19.48 -3.22
N ARG A 64 8.60 -18.15 -3.20
CA ARG A 64 7.38 -17.44 -3.61
C ARG A 64 7.70 -16.24 -4.49
N PHE A 65 6.87 -16.04 -5.50
CA PHE A 65 6.88 -14.85 -6.34
C PHE A 65 5.60 -14.07 -6.15
N ALA A 66 5.68 -12.76 -6.33
CA ALA A 66 4.50 -11.92 -6.43
C ALA A 66 4.75 -10.74 -7.38
N ALA A 67 3.73 -10.35 -8.13
CA ALA A 67 3.70 -9.14 -8.92
C ALA A 67 2.48 -8.32 -8.52
N GLY A 68 2.64 -7.01 -8.41
CA GLY A 68 1.55 -6.15 -8.01
C GLY A 68 1.66 -4.74 -8.56
N TYR A 69 0.53 -4.04 -8.45
CA TYR A 69 0.38 -2.66 -8.85
C TYR A 69 -0.28 -1.89 -7.72
N THR A 70 0.29 -0.73 -7.39
CA THR A 70 -0.24 0.15 -6.34
C THR A 70 -0.74 1.43 -6.99
N VAL A 71 -2.00 1.76 -6.72
CA VAL A 71 -2.62 3.06 -7.02
C VAL A 71 -2.58 3.92 -5.77
N LEU A 72 -2.11 5.16 -5.90
CA LEU A 72 -2.20 6.15 -4.82
C LEU A 72 -3.43 7.04 -5.01
N GLY A 73 -4.05 7.44 -3.91
CA GLY A 73 -5.14 8.40 -3.89
C GLY A 73 -4.94 9.41 -2.76
N PHE A 74 -5.08 10.69 -3.06
CA PHE A 74 -4.95 11.77 -2.09
C PHE A 74 -6.15 12.72 -2.15
N LYS A 75 -6.45 13.36 -1.02
CA LYS A 75 -7.49 14.39 -0.90
C LYS A 75 -6.97 15.53 -0.03
N GLY A 76 -7.18 16.77 -0.47
CA GLY A 76 -6.85 17.97 0.30
C GLY A 76 -5.35 18.29 0.41
N LEU A 77 -4.47 17.48 -0.18
CA LEU A 77 -3.02 17.64 -0.10
C LEU A 77 -2.44 18.66 -1.11
N GLY A 78 -3.27 19.31 -1.91
CA GLY A 78 -2.83 20.24 -2.96
C GLY A 78 -2.05 19.59 -4.11
N LEU A 79 -2.07 18.26 -4.21
CA LEU A 79 -1.43 17.49 -5.28
C LEU A 79 -2.34 17.46 -6.52
N SER A 80 -1.76 17.64 -7.71
CA SER A 80 -2.47 17.56 -8.99
C SER A 80 -2.68 16.12 -9.44
N GLY A 81 -3.63 15.88 -10.36
CA GLY A 81 -3.86 14.54 -10.93
C GLY A 81 -2.62 13.94 -11.62
N ASP A 82 -1.76 14.77 -12.22
CA ASP A 82 -0.50 14.31 -12.82
C ASP A 82 0.46 13.72 -11.76
N ALA A 83 0.40 14.22 -10.52
CA ALA A 83 1.17 13.66 -9.40
C ALA A 83 0.64 12.28 -8.96
N GLN A 84 -0.55 11.89 -9.39
CA GLN A 84 -1.11 10.56 -9.15
C GLN A 84 -0.50 9.53 -10.11
N ASP A 85 -0.51 9.82 -11.42
CA ASP A 85 0.01 8.90 -12.45
C ASP A 85 1.53 8.65 -12.30
N GLU A 86 2.32 9.65 -11.89
CA GLU A 86 3.75 9.47 -11.59
C GLU A 86 4.03 8.63 -10.34
N ALA A 87 3.06 8.53 -9.43
CA ALA A 87 3.27 7.93 -8.11
C ALA A 87 2.80 6.48 -8.02
N ASP A 88 1.99 6.03 -8.98
CA ASP A 88 1.62 4.64 -9.14
C ASP A 88 2.84 3.75 -9.38
N ARG A 89 2.84 2.57 -8.78
CA ARG A 89 4.03 1.69 -8.75
C ARG A 89 3.69 0.26 -9.10
N PHE A 90 4.32 -0.23 -10.17
CA PHE A 90 4.47 -1.66 -10.42
C PHE A 90 5.65 -2.21 -9.62
N TYR A 91 5.50 -3.41 -9.07
CA TYR A 91 6.60 -4.11 -8.40
C TYR A 91 6.53 -5.62 -8.63
N VAL A 92 7.69 -6.25 -8.47
CA VAL A 92 7.86 -7.69 -8.40
C VAL A 92 8.62 -8.02 -7.12
N ARG A 93 8.19 -9.07 -6.44
CA ARG A 93 8.78 -9.56 -5.20
C ARG A 93 9.09 -11.04 -5.35
N ALA A 94 10.30 -11.42 -4.93
CA ALA A 94 10.70 -12.81 -4.77
C ALA A 94 11.09 -13.02 -3.31
N GLU A 95 10.52 -14.04 -2.67
CA GLU A 95 10.79 -14.41 -1.29
C GLU A 95 11.40 -15.81 -1.27
N VAL A 96 12.56 -15.93 -0.62
CA VAL A 96 13.28 -17.19 -0.43
C VAL A 96 13.44 -17.43 1.06
N ALA A 97 13.03 -18.61 1.53
CA ALA A 97 13.23 -19.09 2.90
C ALA A 97 14.02 -20.41 2.86
N TYR A 98 14.98 -20.56 3.78
CA TYR A 98 15.87 -21.70 3.90
C TYR A 98 15.96 -22.16 5.35
#